data_AF-A0A1A9UE08-F1
#
_entry.id   AF-A0A1A9UE08-F1
#
_cell.length_a   1.000
_cell.length_b   1.000
_cell.length_c   1.000
_cell.angle_alpha   90.00
_cell.angle_beta   90.00
_cell.angle_gamma   90.00
#
_symmetry.space_group_name_H-M   'P 1'
#
loop_
_entity.id
_entity.type
_entity.pdbx_description
1 polymer ?
#
loop_
_entity_poly.entity_id
_entity_poly.type
_entity_poly.pdbx_seq_one_letter_code
_entity_poly.pdbx_strand_id
1 'polypeptide(L)'
;MALSKGRTAELPKDAVIISEGQALAYQWKLISKWDKPGEVWSLHYSPPALGSLAVVTSVFINNHYRRKLRLGTYGRFSTYLPIVIIPALLAVGCHKLFVQNSIVLRGMSECPTCVQLRAAAFQVGFGGIYPGVLAPFAACMFATRHFTYRLPGITEQPLEVLKLLRKFAKPILPMMGMILAGQALITVYLTYKQQKQILEIYLKMKKIEQNIETELGNDLKYVRVHTVCVEVFFFNCPHERYLETNTNFERVKYRNSFIFYKQKLSGILYTYHWLGTRYAVQAYLELTIKSSRRF
;
A
#
# COMPACT_ATOMS: atom_id res chain seq x y z
N MET A 1 -13.84 13.49 -0.66
CA MET A 1 -12.88 12.39 -0.47
C MET A 1 -12.80 12.13 1.02
N ALA A 2 -12.91 10.88 1.51
CA ALA A 2 -12.92 10.61 2.95
C ALA A 2 -11.64 11.06 3.71
N LEU A 3 -10.53 11.23 2.99
CA LEU A 3 -9.29 11.83 3.49
C LEU A 3 -8.79 12.84 2.46
N SER A 4 -8.53 14.06 2.89
CA SER A 4 -7.88 15.11 2.10
C SER A 4 -6.62 15.57 2.83
N LYS A 5 -5.63 15.97 2.03
CA LYS A 5 -4.35 16.49 2.53
C LYS A 5 -4.39 18.00 2.40
N GLY A 6 -4.17 18.72 3.49
CA GLY A 6 -4.18 20.19 3.51
C GLY A 6 -3.22 20.72 4.59
N ARG A 7 -2.91 22.02 4.52
CA ARG A 7 -2.25 22.71 5.64
C ARG A 7 -3.29 22.96 6.72
N THR A 8 -2.87 23.00 7.99
CA THR A 8 -3.77 23.21 9.14
C THR A 8 -4.62 24.48 9.02
N ALA A 9 -4.09 25.53 8.39
CA ALA A 9 -4.81 26.78 8.15
C ALA A 9 -5.94 26.68 7.09
N GLU A 10 -5.88 25.68 6.20
CA GLU A 10 -6.83 25.48 5.11
C GLU A 10 -7.91 24.44 5.46
N LEU A 11 -7.85 23.87 6.67
CA LEU A 11 -8.76 22.81 7.10
C LEU A 11 -10.10 23.41 7.59
N PRO A 12 -11.25 22.80 7.24
CA PRO A 12 -12.51 23.17 7.84
C PRO A 12 -12.45 22.93 9.36
N LYS A 13 -13.12 23.77 10.14
CA LYS A 13 -13.06 23.74 11.62
C LYS A 13 -13.51 22.40 12.23
N ASP A 14 -14.30 21.63 11.49
CA ASP A 14 -14.82 20.30 11.91
C ASP A 14 -13.93 19.11 11.46
N ALA A 15 -12.74 19.39 10.94
CA ALA A 15 -11.79 18.39 10.48
C ALA A 15 -11.13 17.63 11.64
N VAL A 16 -11.26 16.29 11.67
CA VAL A 16 -10.49 15.46 12.61
C VAL A 16 -9.11 15.22 12.03
N ILE A 17 -8.08 15.77 12.67
CA ILE A 17 -6.68 15.55 12.29
C ILE A 17 -6.26 14.10 12.62
N ILE A 18 -5.64 13.43 11.64
CA ILE A 18 -5.23 12.02 11.69
C ILE A 18 -3.74 11.92 11.31
N SER A 19 -3.01 10.99 11.95
CA SER A 19 -1.62 10.71 11.60
C SER A 19 -1.48 9.88 10.31
N GLU A 20 -0.32 9.92 9.64
CA GLU A 20 -0.08 9.14 8.42
C GLU A 20 -0.37 7.64 8.60
N GLY A 21 0.05 7.06 9.73
CA GLY A 21 -0.20 5.65 10.03
C GLY A 21 -1.68 5.32 10.23
N GLN A 22 -2.43 6.21 10.88
CA GLN A 22 -3.88 6.05 11.04
C GLN A 22 -4.63 6.23 9.71
N ALA A 23 -4.20 7.18 8.88
CA ALA A 23 -4.74 7.37 7.53
C ALA A 23 -4.53 6.12 6.66
N LEU A 24 -3.34 5.53 6.73
CA LEU A 24 -2.99 4.29 6.03
C LEU A 24 -3.85 3.11 6.51
N ALA A 25 -3.97 2.94 7.83
CA ALA A 25 -4.81 1.88 8.40
C ALA A 25 -6.29 2.03 7.99
N TYR A 26 -6.79 3.27 7.94
CA TYR A 26 -8.14 3.57 7.47
C TYR A 26 -8.32 3.21 6.00
N GLN A 27 -7.38 3.59 5.12
CA GLN A 27 -7.43 3.25 3.70
C GLN A 27 -7.37 1.75 3.47
N TRP A 28 -6.49 1.02 4.18
CA TRP A 28 -6.45 -0.45 4.09
C TRP A 28 -7.72 -1.12 4.61
N LYS A 29 -8.35 -0.57 5.64
CA LYS A 29 -9.65 -1.05 6.13
C LYS A 29 -10.76 -0.84 5.09
N LEU A 30 -10.68 0.22 4.29
CA LEU A 30 -11.61 0.45 3.18
C LEU A 30 -11.34 -0.50 2.01
N ILE A 31 -10.08 -0.64 1.61
CA ILE A 31 -9.65 -1.53 0.51
C ILE A 31 -10.01 -3.00 0.80
N SER A 32 -9.77 -3.46 2.03
CA SER A 32 -10.07 -4.84 2.44
C SER A 32 -11.56 -5.16 2.52
N LYS A 33 -12.42 -4.15 2.65
CA LYS A 33 -13.88 -4.30 2.69
C LYS A 33 -14.56 -3.95 1.37
N TRP A 34 -13.80 -3.82 0.28
CA TRP A 34 -14.35 -3.43 -1.00
C TRP A 34 -15.25 -4.54 -1.59
N ASP A 35 -16.44 -4.16 -2.07
CA ASP A 35 -17.48 -5.11 -2.51
C ASP A 35 -17.03 -6.05 -3.63
N LYS A 36 -16.17 -5.57 -4.53
CA LYS A 36 -15.70 -6.32 -5.71
C LYS A 36 -14.22 -6.70 -5.56
N PRO A 37 -13.88 -7.93 -5.14
CA PRO A 37 -12.48 -8.32 -4.88
C PRO A 37 -11.61 -8.30 -6.14
N GLY A 38 -12.20 -8.49 -7.33
CA GLY A 38 -11.48 -8.38 -8.61
C GLY A 38 -10.89 -6.98 -8.87
N GLU A 39 -11.51 -5.93 -8.32
CA GLU A 39 -11.06 -4.54 -8.49
C GLU A 39 -9.85 -4.20 -7.61
N VAL A 40 -9.61 -4.97 -6.54
CA VAL A 40 -8.51 -4.76 -5.60
C VAL A 40 -7.46 -5.87 -5.63
N TRP A 41 -7.59 -6.85 -6.55
CA TRP A 41 -6.77 -8.07 -6.53
C TRP A 41 -5.26 -7.78 -6.55
N SER A 42 -4.80 -6.78 -7.32
CA SER A 42 -3.36 -6.52 -7.45
C SER A 42 -2.75 -5.93 -6.16
N LEU A 43 -3.55 -5.31 -5.30
CA LEU A 43 -3.09 -4.79 -4.01
C LEU A 43 -2.81 -5.94 -3.03
N HIS A 44 -3.61 -7.00 -3.08
CA HIS A 44 -3.45 -8.16 -2.21
C HIS A 44 -2.41 -9.16 -2.73
N TYR A 45 -2.46 -9.46 -4.03
CA TYR A 45 -1.68 -10.55 -4.62
C TYR A 45 -0.31 -10.14 -5.18
N SER A 46 -0.07 -8.86 -5.46
CA SER A 46 1.23 -8.43 -5.99
C SER A 46 2.40 -8.69 -5.02
N PRO A 47 2.36 -8.29 -3.73
CA PRO A 47 3.47 -8.58 -2.82
C PRO A 47 3.84 -10.07 -2.72
N PRO A 48 2.90 -11.01 -2.44
CA PRO A 48 3.25 -12.43 -2.38
C PRO A 48 3.71 -12.98 -3.74
N ALA A 49 3.19 -12.49 -4.87
CA ALA A 49 3.68 -12.86 -6.21
C ALA A 49 5.12 -12.40 -6.45
N LEU A 50 5.49 -11.21 -6.00
CA LEU A 50 6.88 -10.73 -6.06
C LEU A 50 7.80 -11.55 -5.15
N GLY A 51 7.33 -11.91 -3.96
CA GLY A 51 8.03 -12.80 -3.05
C GLY A 51 8.27 -14.18 -3.65
N SER A 52 7.28 -14.78 -4.33
CA SER A 52 7.44 -16.09 -4.96
C SER A 52 8.45 -16.06 -6.11
N LEU A 53 8.44 -15.00 -6.93
CA LEU A 53 9.47 -14.80 -7.96
C LEU A 53 10.86 -14.70 -7.36
N ALA A 54 11.02 -13.97 -6.25
CA ALA A 54 12.29 -13.89 -5.53
C ALA A 54 12.73 -15.27 -5.01
N VAL A 55 11.82 -16.06 -4.44
CA VAL A 55 12.10 -17.43 -3.99
C VAL A 55 12.62 -18.30 -5.14
N VAL A 56 11.91 -18.32 -6.27
CA VAL A 56 12.28 -19.15 -7.44
C VAL A 56 13.69 -18.81 -7.92
N THR A 57 14.01 -17.53 -8.04
CA THR A 57 15.31 -17.07 -8.51
C THR A 57 16.42 -17.34 -7.48
N SER A 58 16.17 -17.10 -6.19
CA SER A 58 17.13 -17.44 -5.13
C SER A 58 17.42 -18.94 -5.05
N VAL A 59 16.39 -19.79 -5.18
CA VAL A 59 16.55 -21.25 -5.22
C VAL A 59 17.37 -21.67 -6.42
N PHE A 60 17.10 -21.09 -7.59
CA PHE A 60 17.84 -21.36 -8.81
C PHE A 60 19.34 -21.03 -8.66
N ILE A 61 19.65 -19.83 -8.14
CA ILE A 61 21.03 -19.37 -7.91
C ILE A 61 21.73 -20.26 -6.89
N ASN A 62 21.09 -20.53 -5.74
CA ASN A 62 21.69 -21.36 -4.69
C ASN A 62 21.96 -22.79 -5.19
N ASN A 63 21.03 -23.38 -5.94
CA ASN A 63 21.18 -24.71 -6.52
C ASN A 63 22.38 -24.80 -7.48
N HIS A 64 22.60 -23.77 -8.30
CA HIS A 64 23.74 -23.72 -9.22
C HIS A 64 25.07 -23.80 -8.46
N TYR A 65 25.29 -22.92 -7.48
CA TYR A 65 26.53 -22.92 -6.70
C TYR A 65 26.71 -24.19 -5.87
N ARG A 66 25.63 -24.70 -5.27
CA ARG A 66 25.67 -25.96 -4.51
C ARG A 66 26.07 -27.17 -5.36
N ARG A 67 25.59 -27.23 -6.61
CA ARG A 67 25.97 -28.28 -7.57
C ARG A 67 27.43 -28.16 -8.00
N LYS A 68 27.93 -26.95 -8.26
CA LYS A 68 29.32 -26.73 -8.69
C LYS A 68 30.34 -27.10 -7.61
N LEU A 69 30.05 -26.79 -6.35
CA LEU A 69 30.92 -27.07 -5.20
C LEU A 69 30.62 -28.42 -4.50
N ARG A 70 29.74 -29.24 -5.09
CA ARG A 70 29.41 -30.61 -4.63
C ARG A 70 29.01 -30.70 -3.14
N LEU A 71 28.25 -29.72 -2.64
CA LEU A 71 27.85 -29.69 -1.23
C LEU A 71 26.84 -30.78 -0.82
N GLY A 72 26.20 -31.46 -1.77
CA GLY A 72 25.28 -32.56 -1.49
C GLY A 72 24.14 -32.20 -0.52
N THR A 73 24.04 -32.96 0.57
CA THR A 73 23.07 -32.77 1.67
C THR A 73 23.57 -31.82 2.76
N TYR A 74 24.88 -31.54 2.82
CA TYR A 74 25.48 -30.70 3.86
C TYR A 74 24.98 -29.25 3.76
N GLY A 75 24.60 -28.69 4.91
CA GLY A 75 24.22 -27.27 5.03
C GLY A 75 23.03 -26.84 4.16
N ARG A 76 22.14 -27.76 3.75
CA ARG A 76 20.94 -27.39 2.96
C ARG A 76 20.11 -26.35 3.70
N PHE A 77 19.61 -26.66 4.88
CA PHE A 77 18.79 -25.71 5.63
C PHE A 77 19.49 -24.36 5.87
N SER A 78 20.76 -24.41 6.28
CA SER A 78 21.55 -23.20 6.58
C SER A 78 21.86 -22.32 5.37
N THR A 79 21.84 -22.85 4.14
CA THR A 79 22.02 -22.04 2.93
C THR A 79 20.70 -21.50 2.41
N TYR A 80 19.64 -22.31 2.40
CA TYR A 80 18.35 -21.88 1.87
C TYR A 80 17.67 -20.82 2.73
N LEU A 81 17.78 -20.89 4.06
CA LEU A 81 17.13 -19.91 4.94
C LEU A 81 17.60 -18.46 4.65
N PRO A 82 18.91 -18.13 4.70
CA PRO A 82 19.35 -16.78 4.45
C PRO A 82 19.35 -16.38 2.97
N ILE A 83 19.52 -17.32 2.03
CA ILE A 83 19.60 -17.00 0.60
C ILE A 83 18.22 -16.93 -0.06
N VAL A 84 17.22 -17.64 0.47
CA VAL A 84 15.89 -17.73 -0.15
C VAL A 84 14.85 -17.01 0.70
N ILE A 85 14.74 -17.34 1.98
CA ILE A 85 13.63 -16.85 2.82
C ILE A 85 13.83 -15.37 3.16
N ILE A 86 15.02 -14.99 3.65
CA ILE A 86 15.31 -13.60 4.02
C ILE A 86 15.10 -12.63 2.85
N PRO A 87 15.69 -12.82 1.66
CA PRO A 87 15.47 -11.89 0.55
C PRO A 87 14.02 -11.86 0.06
N ALA A 88 13.29 -12.98 0.11
CA ALA A 88 11.88 -12.98 -0.23
C ALA A 88 11.06 -12.13 0.76
N LEU A 89 11.30 -12.27 2.06
CA LEU A 89 10.65 -11.45 3.08
C LEU A 89 11.02 -9.96 2.94
N LEU A 90 12.30 -9.65 2.66
CA LEU A 90 12.75 -8.29 2.41
C LEU A 90 12.12 -7.69 1.16
N ALA A 91 12.03 -8.44 0.06
CA ALA A 91 11.37 -8.00 -1.17
C ALA A 91 9.90 -7.66 -0.90
N VAL A 92 9.17 -8.54 -0.22
CA VAL A 92 7.76 -8.30 0.16
C VAL A 92 7.65 -7.09 1.10
N GLY A 93 8.45 -7.05 2.17
CA GLY A 93 8.44 -5.99 3.17
C GLY A 93 8.74 -4.62 2.57
N CYS A 94 9.82 -4.51 1.79
CA CYS A 94 10.18 -3.27 1.11
C CYS A 94 9.13 -2.84 0.09
N HIS A 95 8.55 -3.78 -0.68
CA HIS A 95 7.47 -3.45 -1.60
C HIS A 95 6.22 -2.93 -0.86
N LYS A 96 5.80 -3.57 0.25
CA LYS A 96 4.68 -3.07 1.06
C LYS A 96 4.97 -1.67 1.62
N LEU A 97 6.13 -1.50 2.26
CA LEU A 97 6.46 -0.29 3.01
C LEU A 97 6.76 0.93 2.12
N PHE A 98 7.49 0.74 1.02
CA PHE A 98 7.97 1.87 0.20
C PHE A 98 7.21 2.06 -1.11
N VAL A 99 6.50 1.04 -1.59
CA VAL A 99 5.74 1.10 -2.85
C VAL A 99 4.24 1.16 -2.53
N GLN A 100 3.67 0.15 -1.89
CA GLN A 100 2.21 0.13 -1.66
C GLN A 100 1.73 1.28 -0.78
N ASN A 101 2.45 1.56 0.31
CA ASN A 101 2.09 2.67 1.20
C ASN A 101 2.14 4.02 0.47
N SER A 102 3.11 4.23 -0.42
CA SER A 102 3.20 5.49 -1.16
C SER A 102 2.07 5.62 -2.18
N ILE A 103 1.71 4.54 -2.89
CA ILE A 103 0.60 4.55 -3.84
C ILE A 103 -0.74 4.82 -3.12
N VAL A 104 -0.96 4.20 -1.96
CA VAL A 104 -2.23 4.32 -1.20
C VAL A 104 -2.38 5.68 -0.52
N LEU A 105 -1.32 6.26 0.04
CA LEU A 105 -1.41 7.58 0.70
C LEU A 105 -1.36 8.75 -0.30
N ARG A 106 -0.51 8.64 -1.32
CA ARG A 106 -0.14 9.77 -2.18
C ARG A 106 -0.78 9.72 -3.56
N GLY A 107 -1.31 8.56 -3.98
CA GLY A 107 -2.16 8.39 -5.17
C GLY A 107 -1.61 9.03 -6.44
N MET A 108 -1.98 10.29 -6.66
CA MET A 108 -1.66 11.08 -7.86
C MET A 108 -0.52 12.10 -7.68
N SER A 109 0.01 12.31 -6.47
CA SER A 109 1.04 13.33 -6.23
C SER A 109 2.47 12.86 -6.53
N GLU A 110 2.69 11.56 -6.71
CA GLU A 110 4.01 10.99 -7.04
C GLU A 110 4.08 10.58 -8.51
N CYS A 111 5.24 10.72 -9.14
CA CYS A 111 5.46 10.29 -10.52
C CYS A 111 5.29 8.77 -10.66
N PRO A 112 4.38 8.28 -11.53
CA PRO A 112 4.04 6.86 -11.60
C PRO A 112 5.24 6.01 -12.04
N THR A 113 6.04 6.50 -12.97
CA THR A 113 7.26 5.85 -13.46
C THR A 113 8.32 5.70 -12.37
N CYS A 114 8.44 6.68 -11.47
CA CYS A 114 9.41 6.63 -10.36
C CYS A 114 9.08 5.52 -9.38
N VAL A 115 7.78 5.32 -9.09
CA VAL A 115 7.31 4.26 -8.20
C VAL A 115 7.52 2.89 -8.84
N GLN A 116 7.28 2.76 -10.14
CA GLN A 116 7.52 1.52 -10.90
C GLN A 116 9.01 1.16 -10.93
N LEU A 117 9.91 2.12 -11.21
CA LEU A 117 11.36 1.91 -11.19
C LEU A 117 11.86 1.56 -9.79
N ARG A 118 11.33 2.21 -8.75
CA ARG A 118 11.66 1.89 -7.35
C ARG A 118 11.25 0.46 -7.00
N ALA A 119 10.05 0.04 -7.40
CA ALA A 119 9.56 -1.32 -7.17
C ALA A 119 10.46 -2.35 -7.87
N ALA A 120 10.82 -2.11 -9.14
CA ALA A 120 11.72 -2.97 -9.90
C ALA A 120 13.11 -3.03 -9.26
N ALA A 121 13.65 -1.91 -8.76
CA ALA A 121 14.95 -1.87 -8.10
C ALA A 121 14.97 -2.72 -6.82
N PHE A 122 13.92 -2.66 -5.99
CA PHE A 122 13.82 -3.53 -4.82
C PHE A 122 13.70 -5.00 -5.21
N GLN A 123 12.89 -5.33 -6.23
CA GLN A 123 12.75 -6.71 -6.68
C GLN A 123 14.07 -7.28 -7.21
N VAL A 124 14.76 -6.56 -8.10
CA VAL A 124 16.03 -7.02 -8.67
C VAL A 124 17.13 -7.05 -7.61
N GLY A 125 17.13 -6.07 -6.71
CA GLY A 125 18.06 -5.99 -5.58
C GLY A 125 17.95 -7.20 -4.65
N PHE A 126 16.77 -7.43 -4.08
CA PHE A 126 16.58 -8.52 -3.12
C PHE A 126 16.36 -9.89 -3.77
N GLY A 127 15.65 -9.96 -4.89
CA GLY A 127 15.37 -11.21 -5.60
C GLY A 127 16.52 -11.72 -6.48
N GLY A 128 17.53 -10.89 -6.73
CA GLY A 128 18.61 -11.18 -7.69
C GLY A 128 20.00 -10.90 -7.17
N ILE A 129 20.30 -9.63 -6.89
CA ILE A 129 21.65 -9.20 -6.50
C ILE A 129 22.03 -9.80 -5.14
N TYR A 130 21.12 -9.73 -4.16
CA TYR A 130 21.32 -10.29 -2.82
C TYR A 130 21.67 -11.79 -2.85
N PRO A 131 20.86 -12.69 -3.45
CA PRO A 131 21.22 -14.10 -3.54
C PRO A 131 22.43 -14.34 -4.47
N GLY A 132 22.62 -13.51 -5.52
CA GLY A 132 23.78 -13.60 -6.42
C GLY A 132 25.12 -13.36 -5.74
N VAL A 133 25.14 -12.51 -4.71
CA VAL A 133 26.32 -12.29 -3.86
C VAL A 133 26.38 -13.32 -2.74
N LEU A 134 25.31 -13.52 -1.98
CA LEU A 134 25.35 -14.34 -0.77
C LEU A 134 25.54 -15.84 -1.06
N ALA A 135 24.97 -16.36 -2.16
CA ALA A 135 25.07 -17.77 -2.50
C ALA A 135 26.51 -18.28 -2.75
N PRO A 136 27.35 -17.61 -3.58
CA PRO A 136 28.73 -18.05 -3.75
C PRO A 136 29.53 -17.95 -2.45
N PHE A 137 29.35 -16.91 -1.65
CA PHE A 137 30.05 -16.77 -0.36
C PHE A 137 29.67 -17.88 0.61
N ALA A 138 28.38 -18.15 0.78
CA ALA A 138 27.91 -19.22 1.65
C ALA A 138 28.39 -20.60 1.15
N ALA A 139 28.30 -20.85 -0.16
CA ALA A 139 28.72 -22.13 -0.73
C ALA A 139 30.23 -22.37 -0.57
N CYS A 140 31.07 -21.34 -0.73
CA CYS A 140 32.50 -21.43 -0.45
C CYS A 140 32.79 -21.70 1.04
N MET A 141 32.13 -20.98 1.96
CA MET A 141 32.30 -21.18 3.40
C MET A 141 32.00 -22.63 3.81
N PHE A 142 30.89 -23.20 3.33
CA PHE A 142 30.54 -24.59 3.62
C PHE A 142 31.45 -25.60 2.93
N ALA A 143 31.91 -25.32 1.70
CA ALA A 143 32.85 -26.18 1.00
C ALA A 143 34.21 -26.26 1.73
N THR A 144 34.70 -25.15 2.29
CA THR A 144 35.91 -25.13 3.13
C THR A 144 35.72 -25.93 4.41
N ARG A 145 34.58 -25.74 5.10
CA ARG A 145 34.31 -26.42 6.38
C ARG A 145 34.14 -27.93 6.25
N HIS A 146 33.53 -28.40 5.16
CA HIS A 146 33.23 -29.82 4.94
C HIS A 146 34.19 -30.50 3.96
N PHE A 147 35.26 -29.81 3.53
CA PHE A 147 36.26 -30.30 2.58
C PHE A 147 35.66 -30.96 1.31
N THR A 148 34.51 -30.48 0.84
CA THR A 148 33.82 -31.07 -0.33
C THR A 148 34.48 -30.69 -1.64
N TYR A 149 35.22 -29.57 -1.65
CA TYR A 149 35.93 -29.07 -2.81
C TYR A 149 37.25 -28.43 -2.36
N ARG A 150 38.33 -28.65 -3.13
CA ARG A 150 39.62 -28.02 -2.88
C ARG A 150 39.56 -26.55 -3.29
N LEU A 151 39.37 -25.68 -2.31
CA LEU A 151 39.42 -24.23 -2.48
C LEU A 151 40.83 -23.72 -2.13
N PRO A 152 41.36 -22.73 -2.85
CA PRO A 152 42.57 -22.03 -2.42
C PRO A 152 42.29 -21.29 -1.10
N GLY A 153 43.34 -21.08 -0.29
CA GLY A 153 43.22 -20.41 1.00
C GLY A 153 42.60 -19.01 0.84
N ILE A 154 41.47 -18.77 1.52
CA ILE A 154 40.73 -17.50 1.44
C ILE A 154 41.59 -16.33 1.97
N THR A 155 42.37 -16.59 3.01
CA THR A 155 43.28 -15.62 3.65
C THR A 155 44.59 -15.43 2.91
N GLU A 156 45.11 -16.48 2.27
CA GLU A 156 46.40 -16.45 1.58
C GLU A 156 46.29 -15.89 0.17
N GLN A 157 45.25 -16.26 -0.59
CA GLN A 157 45.12 -15.95 -2.01
C GLN A 157 43.68 -15.57 -2.42
N PRO A 158 43.16 -14.41 -1.95
CA PRO A 158 41.77 -14.01 -2.20
C PRO A 158 41.46 -13.79 -3.69
N LEU A 159 42.45 -13.36 -4.48
CA LEU A 159 42.29 -13.15 -5.92
C LEU A 159 42.00 -14.46 -6.68
N GLU A 160 42.55 -15.58 -6.22
CA GLU A 160 42.29 -16.88 -6.84
C GLU A 160 40.88 -17.38 -6.56
N VAL A 161 40.39 -17.17 -5.34
CA VAL A 161 38.99 -17.44 -4.97
C VAL A 161 38.04 -16.61 -5.85
N LEU A 162 38.32 -15.33 -6.05
CA LEU A 162 37.50 -14.47 -6.91
C LEU A 162 37.55 -14.90 -8.39
N LYS A 163 38.72 -15.30 -8.90
CA LYS A 163 38.84 -15.86 -10.27
C LYS A 163 38.00 -17.15 -10.41
N LEU A 164 38.01 -18.01 -9.39
CA LEU A 164 37.20 -19.22 -9.35
C LEU A 164 35.70 -18.90 -9.30
N LEU A 165 35.28 -17.99 -8.44
CA LEU A 165 33.88 -17.53 -8.36
C LEU A 165 33.42 -16.92 -9.69
N ARG A 166 34.25 -16.10 -10.33
CA ARG A 166 33.98 -15.55 -11.66
C ARG A 166 33.85 -16.66 -12.71
N LYS A 167 34.66 -17.72 -12.64
CA LYS A 167 34.54 -18.90 -13.51
C LYS A 167 33.20 -19.62 -13.34
N PHE A 168 32.67 -19.70 -12.11
CA PHE A 168 31.34 -20.27 -11.86
C PHE A 168 30.17 -19.34 -12.20
N ALA A 169 30.38 -18.02 -12.12
CA ALA A 169 29.38 -17.00 -12.45
C ALA A 169 29.20 -16.83 -13.97
N LYS A 170 30.27 -16.89 -14.77
CA LYS A 170 30.24 -16.74 -16.23
C LYS A 170 29.11 -17.53 -16.92
N PRO A 171 28.91 -18.84 -16.69
CA PRO A 171 27.87 -19.60 -17.38
C PRO A 171 26.44 -19.25 -16.93
N ILE A 172 26.24 -18.74 -15.71
CA ILE A 172 24.91 -18.42 -15.18
C ILE A 172 24.49 -16.97 -15.47
N LEU A 173 25.45 -16.07 -15.71
CA LEU A 173 25.20 -14.65 -15.98
C LEU A 173 24.14 -14.37 -17.07
N PRO A 174 24.17 -14.95 -18.28
CA PRO A 174 23.18 -14.63 -19.30
C PRO A 174 21.77 -15.09 -18.89
N MET A 175 21.65 -16.29 -18.31
CA MET A 175 20.36 -16.81 -17.83
C MET A 175 19.83 -15.99 -16.65
N MET A 176 20.70 -15.61 -15.72
CA MET A 176 20.35 -14.73 -14.61
C MET A 176 19.90 -13.35 -15.12
N GLY A 177 20.59 -12.78 -16.11
CA GLY A 177 20.20 -11.51 -16.73
C GLY A 177 18.78 -11.57 -17.30
N MET A 178 18.43 -12.65 -18.01
CA MET A 178 17.07 -12.86 -18.53
C MET A 178 16.03 -12.99 -17.41
N ILE A 179 16.34 -13.74 -16.35
CA ILE A 179 15.45 -13.89 -15.20
C ILE A 179 15.23 -12.54 -14.50
N LEU A 180 16.28 -11.75 -14.29
CA LEU A 180 16.19 -10.43 -13.65
C LEU A 180 15.43 -9.42 -14.50
N ALA A 181 15.65 -9.43 -15.83
CA ALA A 181 14.87 -8.62 -16.75
C ALA A 181 13.38 -9.01 -16.70
N GLY A 182 13.08 -10.32 -16.70
CA GLY A 182 11.72 -10.83 -16.55
C GLY A 182 11.08 -10.41 -15.22
N GLN A 183 11.79 -10.54 -14.11
CA GLN A 183 11.32 -10.08 -12.80
C GLN A 183 11.05 -8.57 -12.77
N ALA A 184 11.94 -7.76 -13.35
CA ALA A 184 11.77 -6.32 -13.44
C ALA A 184 10.50 -5.96 -14.23
N LEU A 185 10.31 -6.58 -15.41
CA LEU A 185 9.12 -6.36 -16.25
C LEU A 185 7.83 -6.78 -15.54
N ILE A 186 7.81 -7.95 -14.90
CA ILE A 186 6.64 -8.43 -14.15
C ILE A 186 6.34 -7.47 -12.99
N THR A 187 7.37 -6.98 -12.30
CA THR A 187 7.20 -6.03 -11.19
C THR A 187 6.64 -4.69 -11.66
N VAL A 188 7.13 -4.16 -12.77
CA VAL A 188 6.60 -2.93 -13.38
C VAL A 188 5.15 -3.14 -13.79
N TYR A 189 4.82 -4.27 -14.43
CA TYR A 189 3.45 -4.59 -14.82
C TYR A 189 2.48 -4.71 -13.63
N LEU A 190 2.87 -5.42 -12.58
CA LEU A 190 2.06 -5.55 -11.36
C LEU A 190 1.87 -4.20 -10.67
N THR A 191 2.92 -3.39 -10.60
CA THR A 191 2.87 -2.04 -10.00
C THR A 191 1.98 -1.10 -10.81
N TYR A 192 2.02 -1.19 -12.15
CA TYR A 192 1.12 -0.47 -13.03
C TYR A 192 -0.36 -0.85 -12.77
N LYS A 193 -0.65 -2.14 -12.61
CA LYS A 193 -2.00 -2.62 -12.25
C LYS A 193 -2.45 -2.09 -10.89
N GLN A 194 -1.56 -2.07 -9.88
CA GLN A 194 -1.86 -1.49 -8.57
C GLN A 194 -2.24 -0.01 -8.68
N GLN A 195 -1.45 0.78 -9.42
CA GLN A 195 -1.73 2.20 -9.64
C GLN A 195 -3.07 2.42 -10.35
N LYS A 196 -3.34 1.65 -11.42
CA LYS A 196 -4.59 1.74 -12.17
C LYS A 196 -5.81 1.42 -11.30
N GLN A 197 -5.75 0.34 -10.51
CA GLN A 197 -6.85 -0.08 -9.63
C GLN A 197 -7.13 0.94 -8.53
N ILE A 198 -6.08 1.50 -7.92
CA ILE A 198 -6.23 2.56 -6.90
C ILE A 198 -6.87 3.81 -7.52
N LEU A 199 -6.48 4.19 -8.74
CA LEU A 199 -7.09 5.33 -9.44
C LEU A 199 -8.58 5.09 -9.72
N GLU A 200 -8.95 3.90 -10.20
CA GLU A 200 -10.35 3.54 -10.44
C GLU A 200 -11.19 3.60 -9.15
N ILE A 201 -10.65 3.13 -8.03
CA ILE A 201 -11.28 3.23 -6.71
C ILE A 201 -11.49 4.69 -6.32
N TYR A 202 -10.49 5.56 -6.51
CA TYR A 202 -10.63 6.98 -6.21
C TYR A 202 -11.71 7.66 -7.07
N LEU A 203 -11.79 7.34 -8.35
CA LEU A 203 -12.83 7.89 -9.24
C LEU A 203 -14.23 7.44 -8.82
N LYS A 204 -14.40 6.17 -8.43
CA LYS A 204 -15.68 5.67 -7.92
C LYS A 204 -16.08 6.33 -6.61
N MET A 205 -15.14 6.47 -5.67
CA MET A 205 -15.39 7.17 -4.40
C MET A 205 -15.82 8.62 -4.63
N LYS A 206 -15.16 9.34 -5.55
CA LYS A 206 -15.54 10.70 -5.90
C LYS A 206 -16.94 10.78 -6.52
N LYS A 207 -17.30 9.83 -7.38
CA LYS A 207 -18.64 9.76 -7.98
C LYS A 207 -19.72 9.49 -6.92
N ILE A 208 -19.46 8.60 -5.97
CA ILE A 208 -20.38 8.32 -4.85
C ILE A 208 -20.60 9.58 -4.01
N GLU A 209 -19.54 10.32 -3.69
CA GLU A 209 -19.64 11.57 -2.94
C GLU A 209 -20.45 12.64 -3.69
N GLN A 210 -20.22 12.81 -4.99
CA GLN A 210 -20.98 13.75 -5.82
C GLN A 210 -22.46 13.39 -5.92
N ASN A 211 -22.78 12.09 -6.01
CA ASN A 211 -24.16 11.62 -6.03
C ASN A 211 -24.85 11.93 -4.70
N ILE A 212 -24.19 11.66 -3.57
CA ILE A 212 -24.70 11.96 -2.23
C ILE A 212 -24.94 13.47 -2.06
N GLU A 213 -24.00 14.32 -2.48
CA GLU A 213 -24.16 15.78 -2.45
C GLU A 213 -25.34 16.26 -3.32
N THR A 214 -25.56 15.62 -4.46
CA THR A 214 -26.69 15.92 -5.36
C THR A 214 -28.03 15.49 -4.75
N GLU A 215 -28.09 14.32 -4.12
CA GLU A 215 -29.28 13.82 -3.41
C GLU A 215 -29.63 14.74 -2.23
N LEU A 216 -28.66 15.08 -1.38
CA LEU A 216 -28.84 16.04 -0.27
C LEU A 216 -29.26 17.42 -0.77
N GLY A 217 -28.67 17.91 -1.87
CA GLY A 217 -29.05 19.17 -2.49
C GLY A 217 -30.48 19.15 -3.04
N ASN A 218 -30.90 18.03 -3.61
CA ASN A 218 -32.27 17.82 -4.09
C ASN A 218 -33.26 17.69 -2.93
N ASP A 219 -32.92 17.00 -1.85
CA ASP A 219 -33.75 16.89 -0.65
C ASP A 219 -33.93 18.25 0.02
N LEU A 220 -32.86 19.05 0.15
CA LEU A 220 -32.94 20.42 0.66
C LEU A 220 -33.78 21.32 -0.27
N LYS A 221 -33.77 21.06 -1.59
CA LYS A 221 -34.63 21.75 -2.55
C LYS A 221 -36.08 21.28 -2.45
N TYR A 222 -36.34 19.99 -2.22
CA TYR A 222 -37.67 19.43 -2.00
C TYR A 222 -38.30 19.97 -0.72
N VAL A 223 -37.52 20.06 0.37
CA VAL A 223 -37.93 20.74 1.60
C VAL A 223 -38.23 22.20 1.31
N ARG A 224 -37.36 22.93 0.60
CA ARG A 224 -37.60 24.35 0.27
C ARG A 224 -38.82 24.58 -0.63
N VAL A 225 -39.18 23.63 -1.51
CA VAL A 225 -40.35 23.73 -2.40
C VAL A 225 -41.65 23.35 -1.66
N HIS A 226 -41.60 22.44 -0.68
CA HIS A 226 -42.77 22.11 0.15
C HIS A 226 -43.01 23.09 1.30
N THR A 227 -42.03 23.89 1.72
CA THR A 227 -42.22 24.96 2.73
C THR A 227 -42.73 26.28 2.12
N VAL A 228 -43.26 26.27 0.89
CA VAL A 228 -43.98 27.41 0.29
C VAL A 228 -45.43 27.01 0.03
N CYS A 229 -46.19 26.76 1.10
CA CYS A 229 -47.66 26.83 1.16
C CYS A 229 -48.13 26.56 2.59
N VAL A 230 -47.81 27.45 3.52
CA VAL A 230 -48.67 27.72 4.68
C VAL A 230 -48.70 29.24 4.84
N GLU A 231 -49.63 29.88 4.11
CA GLU A 231 -50.13 31.19 4.50
C GLU A 231 -50.86 31.04 5.84
N VAL A 232 -50.25 31.49 6.94
CA VAL A 232 -50.97 32.09 8.06
C VAL A 232 -50.09 33.18 8.68
N PHE A 233 -50.43 34.43 8.34
CA PHE A 233 -50.40 35.65 9.16
C PHE A 233 -49.23 35.96 10.13
N PHE A 234 -48.56 37.09 9.82
CA PHE A 234 -48.03 38.14 10.72
C PHE A 234 -47.00 37.77 11.82
N PHE A 235 -45.72 38.15 11.65
CA PHE A 235 -45.07 39.30 12.32
C PHE A 235 -43.54 39.36 12.04
N ASN A 236 -43.08 40.56 11.67
CA ASN A 236 -41.75 41.18 11.80
C ASN A 236 -40.45 40.40 11.46
N CYS A 237 -39.87 40.83 10.34
CA CYS A 237 -38.43 40.87 10.08
C CYS A 237 -37.82 42.13 10.73
N PRO A 238 -36.50 42.15 11.10
CA PRO A 238 -35.62 43.01 10.31
C PRO A 238 -34.17 42.51 10.09
N HIS A 239 -33.64 42.93 8.93
CA HIS A 239 -32.24 43.28 8.60
C HIS A 239 -31.14 42.21 8.38
N GLU A 240 -31.02 41.78 7.11
CA GLU A 240 -29.93 42.07 6.15
C GLU A 240 -28.49 42.35 6.67
N ARG A 241 -27.52 41.51 6.23
CA ARG A 241 -26.19 41.98 5.78
C ARG A 241 -25.47 40.96 4.89
N TYR A 242 -25.30 41.34 3.62
CA TYR A 242 -24.33 40.77 2.67
C TYR A 242 -22.90 41.14 3.10
N LEU A 243 -21.91 40.29 2.84
CA LEU A 243 -20.52 40.72 2.66
C LEU A 243 -19.78 39.85 1.63
N GLU A 244 -19.06 40.57 0.78
CA GLU A 244 -18.54 40.24 -0.54
C GLU A 244 -17.30 39.34 -0.53
N THR A 245 -17.12 38.69 -1.68
CA THR A 245 -15.85 38.16 -2.19
C THR A 245 -14.78 39.25 -2.29
N ASN A 246 -13.55 38.98 -1.85
CA ASN A 246 -12.39 39.69 -2.37
C ASN A 246 -11.15 38.78 -2.45
N THR A 247 -10.62 38.70 -3.67
CA THR A 247 -9.35 38.09 -4.06
C THR A 247 -8.18 38.91 -3.53
N ASN A 248 -7.14 38.28 -2.99
CA ASN A 248 -5.76 38.77 -3.15
C ASN A 248 -4.73 37.64 -2.95
N PHE A 249 -3.81 37.59 -3.91
CA PHE A 249 -2.69 36.67 -4.01
C PHE A 249 -1.53 37.18 -3.14
N GLU A 250 -0.96 36.35 -2.27
CA GLU A 250 0.42 36.51 -1.80
C GLU A 250 1.19 35.19 -1.83
N ARG A 251 2.35 35.23 -2.50
CA ARG A 251 3.34 34.15 -2.57
C ARG A 251 4.14 34.13 -1.27
N VAL A 252 4.00 33.06 -0.45
CA VAL A 252 4.94 32.78 0.65
C VAL A 252 5.52 31.36 0.55
N LYS A 253 6.85 31.33 0.64
CA LYS A 253 7.79 30.24 0.42
C LYS A 253 7.73 29.18 1.54
N TYR A 254 7.93 27.92 1.17
CA TYR A 254 7.63 26.68 1.91
C TYR A 254 8.53 26.37 3.12
N ARG A 255 7.94 25.78 4.17
CA ARG A 255 8.60 24.78 5.05
C ARG A 255 7.58 23.70 5.43
N ASN A 256 7.94 22.44 5.17
CA ASN A 256 7.04 21.28 5.13
C ASN A 256 6.61 20.78 6.51
N SER A 257 5.30 20.72 6.74
CA SER A 257 4.64 19.78 7.66
C SER A 257 3.22 19.60 7.16
N PHE A 258 2.87 18.42 6.66
CA PHE A 258 1.54 18.13 6.12
C PHE A 258 0.78 17.22 7.09
N ILE A 259 -0.50 17.51 7.29
CA ILE A 259 -1.37 16.84 8.24
C ILE A 259 -2.58 16.28 7.47
N PHE A 260 -3.00 15.05 7.78
CA PHE A 260 -4.17 14.41 7.19
C PHE A 260 -5.40 14.73 8.05
N TYR A 261 -6.57 14.87 7.45
CA TYR A 261 -7.81 15.00 8.21
C TYR A 261 -8.96 14.19 7.61
N LYS A 262 -9.92 13.85 8.46
CA LYS A 262 -11.19 13.22 8.13
C LYS A 262 -12.30 14.25 8.26
N GLN A 263 -13.07 14.43 7.19
CA GLN A 263 -14.24 15.30 7.20
C GLN A 263 -15.41 14.55 7.86
N LYS A 264 -15.92 15.10 8.96
CA LYS A 264 -17.12 14.60 9.62
C LYS A 264 -18.31 15.11 8.81
N LEU A 265 -18.91 14.27 7.97
CA LEU A 265 -20.26 14.53 7.45
C LEU A 265 -21.19 14.56 8.66
N SER A 266 -21.60 15.75 9.06
CA SER A 266 -22.55 16.01 10.12
C SER A 266 -23.93 15.51 9.68
N GLY A 267 -24.16 14.21 9.89
CA GLY A 267 -25.49 13.70 10.10
C GLY A 267 -26.08 14.35 11.34
N ILE A 268 -27.25 14.95 11.14
CA ILE A 268 -28.17 15.56 12.10
C ILE A 268 -28.02 14.94 13.51
N LEU A 269 -27.56 15.75 14.45
CA LEU A 269 -27.54 15.42 15.87
C LEU A 269 -28.99 15.44 16.37
N TYR A 270 -29.61 14.27 16.53
CA TYR A 270 -30.66 14.12 17.54
C TYR A 270 -29.96 14.08 18.91
N THR A 271 -30.03 15.18 19.64
CA THR A 271 -29.71 15.21 21.07
C THR A 271 -30.73 14.36 21.83
N TYR A 272 -30.37 13.12 22.14
CA TYR A 272 -30.97 12.41 23.25
C TYR A 272 -30.04 12.52 24.45
N HIS A 273 -30.50 13.29 25.42
CA HIS A 273 -29.96 13.41 26.75
C HIS A 273 -29.98 12.01 27.41
N TRP A 274 -28.82 11.44 27.74
CA TRP A 274 -28.74 10.24 28.58
C TRP A 274 -27.63 10.41 29.62
N LEU A 275 -28.09 10.61 30.86
CA LEU A 275 -27.32 10.34 32.07
C LEU A 275 -26.89 8.87 32.06
N GLY A 276 -25.68 8.61 32.55
CA GLY A 276 -25.08 7.29 32.55
C GLY A 276 -25.82 6.27 33.42
N THR A 277 -25.62 5.00 33.09
CA THR A 277 -25.07 3.99 33.99
C THR A 277 -24.75 2.73 33.20
N ARG A 278 -23.82 1.95 33.74
CA ARG A 278 -23.32 0.67 33.23
C ARG A 278 -24.43 -0.40 33.22
N TYR A 279 -24.14 -1.46 32.46
CA TYR A 279 -24.73 -2.82 32.45
C TYR A 279 -25.65 -3.18 31.27
N ALA A 280 -25.46 -4.40 30.77
CA ALA A 280 -26.10 -5.14 29.67
C ALA A 280 -25.71 -4.67 28.24
N VAL A 281 -24.88 -5.33 27.42
CA VAL A 281 -24.60 -6.76 27.19
C VAL A 281 -25.87 -7.60 27.13
N GLN A 282 -26.19 -8.03 25.90
CA GLN A 282 -27.00 -9.22 25.59
C GLN A 282 -28.53 -9.04 25.52
N ALA A 283 -29.03 -8.28 24.52
CA ALA A 283 -30.42 -8.43 23.99
C ALA A 283 -30.73 -7.58 22.73
N TYR A 284 -29.88 -7.55 21.69
CA TYR A 284 -30.25 -6.88 20.41
C TYR A 284 -29.91 -7.72 19.17
N LEU A 285 -29.91 -9.04 19.35
CA LEU A 285 -29.75 -10.02 18.29
C LEU A 285 -30.99 -10.92 18.22
N GLU A 286 -32.20 -10.36 18.11
CA GLU A 286 -33.39 -11.16 17.74
C GLU A 286 -34.64 -10.42 17.21
N LEU A 287 -34.64 -9.09 17.02
CA LEU A 287 -35.87 -8.35 16.65
C LEU A 287 -35.88 -7.67 15.28
N THR A 288 -35.02 -8.08 14.34
CA THR A 288 -35.03 -7.57 12.95
C THR A 288 -35.28 -8.65 11.89
N ILE A 289 -35.90 -9.78 12.28
CA ILE A 289 -36.37 -10.82 11.36
C ILE A 289 -37.80 -11.24 11.74
N LYS A 290 -38.75 -10.29 11.88
CA LYS A 290 -40.19 -10.66 11.96
C LYS A 290 -41.22 -9.56 11.71
N SER A 291 -40.87 -8.44 11.06
CA SER A 291 -41.85 -7.36 10.79
C SER A 291 -41.75 -6.74 9.39
N SER A 292 -41.41 -7.55 8.37
CA SER A 292 -41.62 -7.18 6.96
C SER A 292 -42.28 -8.34 6.20
N ARG A 293 -43.40 -8.81 6.75
CA ARG A 293 -44.47 -9.54 6.04
C ARG A 293 -45.79 -9.01 6.58
N ARG A 294 -46.44 -8.18 5.76
CA ARG A 294 -47.69 -7.41 5.95
C ARG A 294 -47.41 -5.92 6.11
N PHE A 295 -47.17 -5.22 5.00
CA PHE A 295 -48.18 -4.46 4.25
C PHE A 295 -47.58 -4.11 2.88
#